data_AF-A0A9I9EAY9-F1
#
_entry.id   AF-A0A9I9EAY9-F1
#
_cell.length_a   1.000
_cell.length_b   1.000
_cell.length_c   1.000
_cell.angle_alpha   90.00
_cell.angle_beta   90.00
_cell.angle_gamma   90.00
#
_symmetry.space_group_name_H-M   'P 1'
#
loop_
_entity.id
_entity.type
_entity.pdbx_description
1 polymer ?
#
loop_
_entity_poly.entity_id
_entity_poly.type
_entity_poly.pdbx_seq_one_letter_code
_entity_poly.pdbx_strand_id
1 'polypeptide(L)'
;MAANIIAIASVIPKINEKFPSDDTLFLQFASCDLDADGLLKPLIGGEAELIKNESTEQKYKYVAKIEVPKGFGEIGAAIVELKDDSPEKFIDTVVVANPTSHNTITFSCTSWVQ
;
A
#
# COMPACT_ATOMS: atom_id res chain seq x y z
N MET A 1 11.89 19.69 -2.01
CA MET A 1 10.90 18.99 -2.86
C MET A 1 10.35 17.83 -2.06
N ALA A 2 9.04 17.59 -2.14
CA ALA A 2 8.45 16.34 -1.66
C ALA A 2 9.03 15.17 -2.47
N ALA A 3 9.13 14.00 -1.85
CA ALA A 3 9.59 12.79 -2.51
C ALA A 3 8.38 11.98 -2.97
N ASN A 4 8.48 11.25 -4.08
CA ASN A 4 7.44 10.33 -4.49
C ASN A 4 7.89 8.90 -4.19
N ILE A 5 6.99 8.11 -3.61
CA ILE A 5 7.17 6.67 -3.42
C ILE A 5 6.18 5.91 -4.30
N ILE A 6 6.54 4.66 -4.61
CA ILE A 6 5.66 3.70 -5.26
C ILE A 6 5.33 2.63 -4.20
N ALA A 7 4.05 2.52 -3.85
CA ALA A 7 3.55 1.48 -2.96
C ALA A 7 2.92 0.36 -3.79
N ILE A 8 3.25 -0.89 -3.47
CA ILE A 8 2.77 -2.08 -4.17
C ILE A 8 2.20 -3.06 -3.13
N ALA A 9 0.91 -3.36 -3.22
CA ALA A 9 0.29 -4.39 -2.41
C ALA A 9 0.12 -5.68 -3.23
N SER A 10 0.59 -6.80 -2.68
CA SER A 10 0.39 -8.14 -3.22
C SER A 10 -0.83 -8.78 -2.58
N VAL A 11 -1.81 -9.14 -3.38
CA VAL A 11 -3.12 -9.62 -2.92
C VAL A 11 -3.40 -11.01 -3.47
N ILE A 12 -3.83 -11.92 -2.60
CA ILE A 12 -4.26 -13.27 -2.97
C ILE A 12 -5.81 -13.31 -2.86
N PRO A 13 -6.53 -13.63 -3.94
CA PRO A 13 -7.98 -13.84 -3.90
C PRO A 13 -8.36 -15.06 -3.08
N LYS A 14 -9.65 -15.15 -2.71
CA LYS A 14 -10.23 -16.46 -2.43
C LYS A 14 -10.26 -17.31 -3.69
N ILE A 15 -10.13 -18.63 -3.50
CA ILE A 15 -10.21 -19.60 -4.61
C ILE A 15 -11.54 -19.39 -5.37
N ASN A 16 -11.46 -19.27 -6.70
CA ASN A 16 -12.58 -19.02 -7.64
C ASN A 16 -13.20 -17.62 -7.63
N GLU A 17 -12.61 -16.66 -6.92
CA GLU A 17 -13.07 -15.27 -6.94
C GLU A 17 -12.62 -14.55 -8.22
N LYS A 18 -13.55 -13.85 -8.87
CA LYS A 18 -13.24 -12.98 -10.01
C LYS A 18 -13.08 -11.55 -9.52
N PHE A 19 -11.88 -11.00 -9.67
CA PHE A 19 -11.63 -9.60 -9.38
C PHE A 19 -12.25 -8.70 -10.46
N PRO A 20 -12.94 -7.60 -10.08
CA PRO A 20 -13.28 -6.54 -11.02
C PRO A 20 -12.00 -6.00 -11.65
N SER A 21 -12.05 -5.70 -12.95
CA SER A 21 -10.90 -5.11 -13.65
C SER A 21 -10.59 -3.67 -13.21
N ASP A 22 -11.50 -3.05 -12.47
CA ASP A 22 -11.54 -1.67 -11.98
C ASP A 22 -11.50 -1.60 -10.44
N ASP A 23 -11.06 -2.68 -9.78
CA ASP A 23 -10.94 -2.74 -8.33
C ASP A 23 -9.75 -1.90 -7.81
N THR A 24 -9.92 -1.33 -6.62
CA THR A 24 -8.94 -0.45 -5.98
C THR A 24 -8.77 -0.76 -4.49
N LEU A 25 -7.65 -0.32 -3.94
CA LEU A 25 -7.34 -0.37 -2.51
C LEU A 25 -6.88 0.99 -2.05
N PHE A 26 -7.16 1.36 -0.79
CA PHE A 26 -6.51 2.51 -0.20
C PHE A 26 -5.30 2.07 0.61
N LEU A 27 -4.13 2.60 0.25
CA LEU A 27 -2.90 2.39 1.00
C LEU A 27 -2.56 3.67 1.74
N GLN A 28 -2.41 3.56 3.06
CA GLN A 28 -1.95 4.66 3.91
C GLN A 28 -0.73 4.24 4.72
N PHE A 29 0.06 5.23 5.14
CA PHE A 29 1.34 5.03 5.78
C PHE A 29 1.49 5.98 6.96
N ALA A 30 1.96 5.43 8.08
CA ALA A 30 2.29 6.19 9.27
C ALA A 30 3.81 6.36 9.39
N SER A 31 4.22 7.51 9.92
CA SER A 31 5.62 7.78 10.24
C SER A 31 6.03 7.14 11.56
N CYS A 32 7.28 6.71 11.68
CA CYS A 32 7.93 6.41 12.96
C CYS A 32 8.15 7.67 13.81
N ASP A 33 8.24 8.83 13.16
CA ASP A 33 8.59 10.09 13.79
C ASP A 33 7.33 10.84 14.24
N LEU A 34 7.42 11.46 15.41
CA LEU A 34 6.42 12.42 15.89
C LEU A 34 6.62 13.80 15.25
N ASP A 35 5.58 14.62 15.27
CA ASP A 35 5.69 16.03 14.90
C ASP A 35 6.41 16.87 15.98
N ALA A 36 6.49 18.17 15.76
CA ALA A 36 7.19 19.09 16.67
C ALA A 36 6.52 19.19 18.06
N ASP A 37 5.23 18.87 18.16
CA ASP A 37 4.45 18.88 19.39
C ASP A 37 4.44 17.50 20.08
N GLY A 38 5.12 16.51 19.50
CA GLY A 38 5.16 15.14 20.01
C GLY A 38 3.91 14.32 19.67
N LEU A 39 3.14 14.74 18.67
CA LEU A 39 1.94 14.05 18.22
C LEU A 39 2.21 13.21 16.97
N LEU A 40 1.29 12.28 16.68
CA LEU A 40 1.33 11.48 15.45
C LEU A 40 1.19 12.39 14.23
N LYS A 41 2.09 12.21 13.25
CA LYS A 41 1.97 12.91 11.96
C LYS A 41 0.73 12.42 11.20
N PRO A 42 0.10 13.29 10.38
CA PRO A 42 -0.97 12.87 9.49
C PRO A 42 -0.54 11.71 8.60
N LEU A 43 -1.44 10.76 8.35
CA LEU A 43 -1.19 9.68 7.42
C LEU A 43 -0.99 10.23 6.01
N ILE A 44 -0.10 9.59 5.25
CA ILE A 44 0.00 9.79 3.81
C ILE A 44 -0.51 8.55 3.09
N GLY A 45 -1.15 8.72 1.95
CA GLY A 45 -1.74 7.59 1.26
C GLY A 45 -2.22 7.93 -0.13
N GLY A 46 -2.73 6.91 -0.80
CA GLY A 46 -3.32 7.03 -2.12
C GLY A 46 -4.13 5.79 -2.49
N GLU A 47 -4.98 5.97 -3.49
CA GLU A 47 -5.68 4.86 -4.13
C GLU A 47 -4.68 4.07 -4.98
N ALA A 48 -4.65 2.76 -4.77
CA ALA A 48 -3.84 1.80 -5.48
C ALA A 48 -4.70 1.10 -6.52
N GLU A 49 -4.28 1.21 -7.78
CA GLU A 49 -4.98 0.61 -8.90
C GLU A 49 -4.47 -0.80 -9.16
N LEU A 50 -5.38 -1.70 -9.53
CA LEU A 50 -5.01 -3.03 -9.95
C LEU A 50 -4.23 -2.99 -11.27
N ILE A 51 -2.98 -3.46 -11.27
CA ILE A 51 -2.23 -3.70 -12.50
C ILE A 51 -2.50 -5.12 -12.95
N LYS A 52 -3.05 -5.28 -14.17
CA LYS A 52 -3.19 -6.58 -14.81
C LYS A 52 -1.80 -7.20 -14.98
N ASN A 53 -1.46 -8.20 -14.16
CA ASN A 53 -0.28 -9.03 -14.40
C ASN A 53 -0.62 -10.06 -15.48
N GLU A 54 0.25 -10.15 -16.50
CA GLU A 54 0.31 -11.28 -17.44
C GLU A 54 0.95 -12.53 -16.81
N SER A 55 1.37 -12.45 -15.54
CA SER A 55 2.07 -13.53 -14.85
C SER A 55 1.12 -14.59 -14.29
N THR A 56 1.49 -15.85 -14.48
CA THR A 56 0.84 -17.08 -14.01
C THR A 56 0.76 -17.23 -12.48
N GLU A 57 1.19 -16.23 -11.71
CA GLU A 57 1.14 -16.25 -10.26
C GLU A 57 -0.24 -15.84 -9.76
N GLN A 58 -0.78 -16.58 -8.77
CA GLN A 58 -2.08 -16.33 -8.14
C GLN A 58 -2.13 -15.03 -7.30
N LYS A 59 -1.23 -14.07 -7.55
CA LYS A 59 -1.08 -12.82 -6.82
C LYS A 59 -1.38 -11.61 -7.72
N TYR A 60 -2.37 -10.83 -7.33
CA TYR A 60 -2.72 -9.55 -7.94
C TYR A 60 -1.85 -8.45 -7.32
N LYS A 61 -1.46 -7.46 -8.14
CA LYS A 61 -0.65 -6.32 -7.68
C LYS A 61 -1.46 -5.03 -7.80
N TYR A 62 -1.56 -4.32 -6.69
CA TYR A 62 -2.15 -2.98 -6.63
C TYR A 62 -1.04 -1.97 -6.45
N VAL A 63 -1.07 -0.87 -7.20
CA VAL A 63 0.02 0.12 -7.19
C VAL A 63 -0.52 1.53 -6.98
N ALA A 64 0.06 2.23 -6.00
CA ALA A 64 -0.18 3.65 -5.74
C ALA A 64 1.12 4.46 -5.88
N LYS A 65 0.99 5.69 -6.37
CA LYS A 65 2.05 6.72 -6.29
C LYS A 65 1.66 7.70 -5.20
N ILE A 66 2.53 7.88 -4.22
CA ILE A 66 2.21 8.66 -3.02
C ILE A 66 3.27 9.74 -2.82
N GLU A 67 2.81 10.96 -2.60
CA GLU A 67 3.66 12.09 -2.27
C GLU A 67 4.01 12.07 -0.77
N VAL A 68 5.30 12.09 -0.47
CA VAL A 68 5.84 12.11 0.89
C VAL A 68 6.27 13.55 1.20
N PRO A 69 5.59 14.23 2.15
CA PRO A 69 5.92 15.60 2.50
C PRO A 69 7.32 15.67 3.13
N LYS A 70 7.99 16.82 2.95
CA LYS A 70 9.30 17.04 3.56
C LYS A 70 9.19 16.93 5.08
N GLY A 71 10.09 16.17 5.68
CA GLY A 71 10.08 15.97 7.13
C GLY A 71 9.04 14.95 7.62
N PHE A 72 8.40 14.19 6.72
CA PHE A 72 7.55 13.07 7.12
C PHE A 72 8.30 12.07 8.00
N GLY A 73 9.58 11.81 7.68
CA GLY A 73 10.39 10.84 8.40
C GLY A 73 10.39 9.47 7.75
N GLU A 74 10.77 8.46 8.52
CA GLU A 74 10.72 7.06 8.09
C GLU A 74 9.29 6.50 8.19
N ILE A 75 8.88 5.71 7.20
CA ILE A 75 7.59 5.02 7.23
C ILE A 75 7.70 3.79 8.14
N GLY A 76 6.85 3.73 9.17
CA GLY A 76 6.86 2.67 10.18
C GLY A 76 5.72 1.67 10.08
N ALA A 77 4.61 2.04 9.45
CA ALA A 77 3.45 1.16 9.31
C ALA A 77 2.71 1.39 8.00
N ALA A 78 2.04 0.35 7.54
CA ALA A 78 1.13 0.36 6.40
C ALA A 78 -0.29 0.03 6.89
N ILE A 79 -1.25 0.79 6.38
CA ILE A 79 -2.69 0.56 6.57
C ILE A 79 -3.24 0.25 5.18
N VAL A 80 -4.05 -0.81 5.11
CA VAL A 80 -4.70 -1.25 3.87
C VAL A 80 -6.20 -1.25 4.12
N GLU A 81 -6.93 -0.48 3.33
CA GLU A 81 -8.38 -0.44 3.39
C GLU A 81 -8.95 -0.93 2.06
N LEU A 82 -9.99 -1.76 2.16
CA LEU A 82 -10.78 -2.16 1.02
C LEU A 82 -11.81 -1.06 0.72
N LYS A 83 -12.20 -0.92 -0.54
CA LYS A 83 -13.36 -0.11 -0.90
C LYS A 83 -14.63 -0.70 -0.28
N ASP A 84 -15.59 0.15 0.08
CA ASP A 84 -16.89 -0.28 0.60
C ASP A 84 -17.50 -1.40 -0.26
N ASP A 85 -18.07 -2.41 0.41
CA ASP A 85 -18.67 -3.61 -0.19
C ASP A 85 -17.71 -4.50 -1.00
N SER A 86 -16.39 -4.25 -0.96
CA SER A 86 -15.41 -5.18 -1.53
C SER A 86 -15.41 -6.50 -0.76
N PRO A 87 -15.23 -7.64 -1.44
CA PRO A 87 -15.03 -8.90 -0.75
C PRO A 87 -13.71 -8.89 0.02
N GLU A 88 -13.66 -9.68 1.09
CA GLU A 88 -12.47 -9.91 1.92
C GLU A 88 -11.26 -10.33 1.06
N LYS A 89 -10.10 -9.70 1.28
CA LYS A 89 -8.88 -9.95 0.50
C LYS A 89 -7.73 -10.38 1.41
N PHE A 90 -6.90 -11.32 0.96
CA PHE A 90 -5.68 -11.67 1.66
C PHE A 90 -4.53 -10.78 1.20
N ILE A 91 -4.04 -9.93 2.10
CA ILE A 91 -2.89 -9.06 1.84
C ILE A 91 -1.63 -9.82 2.27
N ASP A 92 -0.83 -10.21 1.28
CA ASP A 92 0.41 -10.95 1.49
C ASP A 92 1.52 -10.00 1.95
N THR A 93 1.80 -8.99 1.12
CA THR A 93 2.89 -8.03 1.35
C THR A 93 2.52 -6.64 0.86
N VAL A 94 3.09 -5.61 1.51
CA VAL A 94 3.11 -4.24 1.00
C VAL A 94 4.56 -3.79 0.86
N VAL A 95 4.94 -3.38 -0.34
CA VAL A 95 6.28 -2.89 -0.66
C VAL A 95 6.22 -1.40 -0.92
N VAL A 96 7.08 -0.63 -0.26
CA VAL A 96 7.24 0.81 -0.49
C VAL A 96 8.63 1.04 -1.09
N ALA A 97 8.67 1.44 -2.36
CA ALA A 97 9.90 1.75 -3.06
C ALA A 97 10.06 3.27 -3.22
N ASN A 98 11.23 3.80 -2.86
CA ASN A 98 11.62 5.17 -3.16
C ASN A 98 12.51 5.17 -4.41
N PRO A 99 12.03 5.65 -5.57
CA PRO A 99 12.79 5.63 -6.81
C PRO A 99 14.04 6.51 -6.77
N THR A 100 14.07 7.52 -5.91
CA THR A 100 15.18 8.47 -5.82
C THR A 100 16.32 7.95 -4.94
N SER A 101 16.00 7.29 -3.82
CA SER A 101 17.02 6.75 -2.91
C SER A 101 17.37 5.28 -3.15
N HIS A 102 16.63 4.60 -4.05
CA HIS A 102 16.70 3.15 -4.26
C HIS A 102 16.42 2.32 -2.99
N ASN A 103 15.88 2.94 -1.93
CA ASN A 103 15.50 2.24 -0.72
C ASN A 103 14.13 1.58 -0.89
N THR A 104 13.97 0.40 -0.31
CA THR A 104 12.72 -0.36 -0.34
C THR A 104 12.40 -0.85 1.07
N ILE A 105 11.16 -0.62 1.51
CA ILE A 105 10.61 -1.16 2.75
C ILE A 105 9.61 -2.24 2.38
N THR A 106 9.61 -3.37 3.10
CA THR A 106 8.67 -4.46 2.88
C THR A 106 7.95 -4.78 4.18
N PHE A 107 6.63 -4.67 4.15
CA PHE A 107 5.73 -5.10 5.20
C PHE A 107 5.23 -6.51 4.86
N SER A 108 5.52 -7.47 5.73
CA SER A 108 4.92 -8.81 5.67
C SER A 108 3.60 -8.77 6.43
N CYS A 109 2.49 -8.68 5.70
CA CYS A 109 1.16 -8.54 6.29
C CYS A 109 0.58 -9.91 6.61
N THR A 110 0.53 -10.78 5.60
CA THR A 110 0.03 -12.17 5.70
C THR A 110 -1.32 -12.27 6.44
N SER A 111 -2.25 -11.36 6.14
CA SER A 111 -3.51 -11.23 6.86
C SER A 111 -4.68 -11.01 5.91
N TRP A 112 -5.85 -11.48 6.34
CA TRP A 112 -7.11 -11.13 5.72
C TRP A 112 -7.56 -9.74 6.16
N VAL A 113 -8.16 -8.98 5.24
CA VAL A 113 -8.80 -7.68 5.48
C VAL A 113 -10.24 -7.79 5.00
N GLN A 114 -11.19 -7.30 5.81
CA GLN A 114 -12.63 -7.36 5.60
C GLN A 114 -13.24 -5.97 5.75
#